data_AF-A0A969MML2-F1
#
_entry.id   AF-A0A969MML2-F1
#
_cell.length_a   1.000
_cell.length_b   1.000
_cell.length_c   1.000
_cell.angle_alpha   90.00
_cell.angle_beta   90.00
_cell.angle_gamma   90.00
#
_symmetry.space_group_name_H-M   'P 1'
#
loop_
_entity.id
_entity.type
_entity.pdbx_description
1 polymer ?
#
loop_
_entity_poly.entity_id
_entity_poly.type
_entity_poly.pdbx_seq_one_letter_code
_entity_poly.pdbx_strand_id
1 'polypeptide(L)'
;MSKILFITVGGSFQPIVTSIRSLQPDRVIFIASDGEKGSKSQVIGQGTPCEIRRGAEVVEKLPNIPTQLELGDSFQKERDLILVENPDDLNECYTKIHPVIRNLQQKANHEIMADYTGGTKSLSAALVMAAIDCGVSLYVNIAARDNLIKVEQGQVTQKVNTNFRCY
;
A
#
# COMPACT_ATOMS: atom_id res chain seq x y z
N MET A 1 -15.22 15.69 -1.61
CA MET A 1 -14.09 15.26 -2.47
C MET A 1 -13.81 13.82 -2.09
N SER A 2 -13.83 12.89 -3.05
CA SER A 2 -13.62 11.48 -2.71
C SER A 2 -12.12 11.18 -2.51
N LYS A 3 -11.79 10.42 -1.47
CA LYS A 3 -10.44 10.03 -1.07
C LYS A 3 -10.05 8.71 -1.73
N ILE A 4 -8.98 8.73 -2.53
CA ILE A 4 -8.39 7.54 -3.17
C ILE A 4 -7.01 7.30 -2.55
N LEU A 5 -6.81 6.11 -2.00
CA LEU A 5 -5.52 5.68 -1.45
C LEU A 5 -4.82 4.71 -2.40
N PHE A 6 -3.64 5.07 -2.88
CA PHE A 6 -2.69 4.12 -3.46
C PHE A 6 -1.84 3.54 -2.34
N ILE A 7 -1.72 2.21 -2.28
CA ILE A 7 -0.94 1.57 -1.23
C ILE A 7 -0.16 0.37 -1.75
N THR A 8 1.13 0.30 -1.40
CA THR A 8 2.00 -0.83 -1.76
C THR A 8 1.80 -2.01 -0.81
N VAL A 9 1.79 -3.22 -1.37
CA VAL A 9 1.57 -4.47 -0.63
C VAL A 9 2.88 -5.25 -0.54
N GLY A 10 3.39 -5.43 0.69
CA GLY A 10 4.58 -6.23 0.99
C GLY A 10 4.24 -7.57 1.65
N GLY A 11 5.23 -8.22 2.26
CA GLY A 11 5.05 -9.51 2.95
C GLY A 11 4.29 -9.47 4.28
N SER A 12 3.80 -8.30 4.71
CA SER A 12 2.98 -8.14 5.91
C SER A 12 1.78 -7.27 5.59
N PHE A 13 0.59 -7.76 5.93
CA PHE A 13 -0.68 -7.09 5.63
C PHE A 13 -1.11 -6.11 6.75
N GLN A 14 -0.66 -6.32 7.98
CA GLN A 14 -1.07 -5.54 9.15
C GLN A 14 -0.84 -4.03 8.99
N PRO A 15 0.32 -3.56 8.48
CA PRO A 15 0.54 -2.14 8.29
C PRO A 15 -0.42 -1.50 7.27
N ILE A 16 -0.82 -2.28 6.26
CA ILE A 16 -1.74 -1.88 5.19
C ILE A 16 -3.16 -1.72 5.75
N VAL A 17 -3.60 -2.70 6.55
CA VAL A 17 -4.89 -2.64 7.27
C VAL A 17 -4.94 -1.42 8.18
N THR A 18 -3.86 -1.16 8.93
CA THR A 18 -3.74 0.02 9.80
C THR A 18 -3.86 1.32 9.00
N SER A 19 -3.15 1.44 7.87
CA SER A 19 -3.23 2.64 7.02
C SER A 19 -4.61 2.88 6.44
N ILE A 20 -5.28 1.84 5.94
CA ILE A 20 -6.64 1.98 5.38
C ILE A 20 -7.64 2.38 6.47
N ARG A 21 -7.56 1.74 7.65
CA ARG A 21 -8.42 2.11 8.80
C ARG A 21 -8.16 3.52 9.31
N SER A 22 -6.92 3.99 9.28
CA SER A 22 -6.56 5.33 9.77
C SER A 22 -6.96 6.43 8.80
N LEU A 23 -6.76 6.20 7.50
CA LEU A 23 -7.02 7.21 6.47
C LEU A 23 -8.48 7.24 5.99
N GLN A 24 -9.23 6.15 6.21
CA GLN A 24 -10.62 5.99 5.79
C GLN A 24 -10.84 6.50 4.35
N PRO A 25 -10.15 5.91 3.34
CA PRO A 25 -10.36 6.28 1.94
C PRO A 25 -11.68 5.68 1.44
N ASP A 26 -12.31 6.35 0.46
CA ASP A 26 -13.51 5.81 -0.22
C ASP A 26 -13.16 4.72 -1.23
N ARG A 27 -11.90 4.72 -1.71
CA ARG A 27 -11.38 3.77 -2.69
C ARG A 27 -9.91 3.48 -2.40
N VAL A 28 -9.53 2.21 -2.48
CA VAL A 28 -8.14 1.75 -2.32
C VAL A 28 -7.66 1.12 -3.62
N ILE A 29 -6.51 1.57 -4.10
CA ILE A 29 -5.79 0.97 -5.23
C ILE A 29 -4.55 0.30 -4.67
N PHE A 30 -4.56 -1.04 -4.69
CA PHE A 30 -3.44 -1.86 -4.22
C PHE A 30 -2.38 -1.98 -5.31
N ILE A 31 -1.11 -1.90 -4.92
CA ILE A 31 0.02 -2.17 -5.79
C ILE A 31 0.75 -3.38 -5.24
N ALA A 32 0.70 -4.50 -5.96
CA ALA A 32 1.19 -5.78 -5.48
C ALA A 32 2.08 -6.47 -6.53
N SER A 33 3.03 -7.27 -6.07
CA SER A 33 3.81 -8.11 -6.96
C SER A 33 3.05 -9.36 -7.37
N ASP A 34 3.21 -9.73 -8.63
CA ASP A 34 2.75 -10.99 -9.19
C ASP A 34 3.75 -12.12 -8.89
N GLY A 35 3.48 -13.31 -9.41
CA GLY A 35 4.23 -14.53 -9.16
C GLY A 35 3.75 -15.30 -7.94
N GLU A 36 4.28 -16.51 -7.77
CA GLU A 36 3.91 -17.44 -6.68
C GLU A 36 4.27 -16.89 -5.29
N LYS A 37 5.39 -16.16 -5.20
CA LYS A 37 5.85 -15.47 -3.99
C LYS A 37 5.44 -13.99 -3.95
N GLY A 38 4.61 -13.56 -4.90
CA GLY A 38 4.13 -12.19 -4.99
C GLY A 38 3.13 -11.84 -3.90
N SER A 39 2.98 -10.55 -3.63
CA SER A 39 2.01 -10.06 -2.64
C SER A 39 0.57 -10.04 -3.14
N LYS A 40 0.31 -10.40 -4.41
CA LYS A 40 -1.05 -10.48 -4.99
C LYS A 40 -2.01 -11.34 -4.18
N SER A 41 -1.52 -12.40 -3.55
CA SER A 41 -2.34 -13.34 -2.77
C SER A 41 -2.97 -12.64 -1.56
N GLN A 42 -2.29 -11.66 -0.96
CA GLN A 42 -2.86 -10.88 0.14
C GLN A 42 -3.98 -9.94 -0.31
N VAL A 43 -4.15 -9.67 -1.61
CA VAL A 43 -5.21 -8.80 -2.14
C VAL A 43 -6.37 -9.62 -2.72
N ILE A 44 -6.07 -10.61 -3.56
CA ILE A 44 -7.08 -11.37 -4.33
C ILE A 44 -7.05 -12.88 -4.07
N GLY A 45 -6.17 -13.35 -3.18
CA GLY A 45 -6.10 -14.75 -2.79
C GLY A 45 -7.38 -15.21 -2.09
N GLN A 46 -7.78 -16.45 -2.38
CA GLN A 46 -8.95 -17.08 -1.79
C GLN A 46 -8.62 -17.69 -0.41
N GLY A 47 -9.64 -17.89 0.43
CA GLY A 47 -9.46 -18.45 1.77
C GLY A 47 -8.76 -17.47 2.70
N THR A 48 -7.65 -17.90 3.31
CA THR A 48 -6.92 -17.13 4.32
C THR A 48 -5.44 -16.89 3.96
N PRO A 49 -5.15 -16.11 2.90
CA PRO A 49 -3.79 -15.92 2.40
C PRO A 49 -2.91 -15.02 3.28
N CYS A 50 -3.49 -14.24 4.20
CA CYS A 50 -2.74 -13.36 5.07
C CYS A 50 -2.28 -14.13 6.31
N GLU A 51 -0.97 -14.24 6.52
CA GLU A 51 -0.41 -15.04 7.61
C GLU A 51 0.25 -14.15 8.66
N ILE A 52 -0.08 -14.39 9.93
CA ILE A 52 0.64 -13.82 11.07
C ILE A 52 1.71 -14.81 11.48
N ARG A 53 2.98 -14.41 11.35
CA ARG A 53 4.13 -15.24 11.68
C ARG A 53 4.83 -14.80 12.96
N ARG A 54 5.27 -15.78 13.76
CA ARG A 54 6.22 -15.59 14.87
C ARG A 54 7.47 -16.40 14.57
N GLY A 55 8.46 -15.76 13.95
CA GLY A 55 9.61 -16.45 13.38
C GLY A 55 9.19 -17.27 12.15
N ALA A 56 9.52 -18.56 12.14
CA ALA A 56 9.16 -19.47 11.05
C ALA A 56 7.73 -20.02 11.16
N GLU A 57 7.10 -19.90 12.33
CA GLU A 57 5.78 -20.48 12.60
C GLU A 57 4.65 -19.54 12.18
N VAL A 58 3.64 -20.10 11.51
CA VAL A 58 2.38 -19.39 11.22
C VAL A 58 1.45 -19.57 12.41
N VAL A 59 1.20 -18.46 13.11
CA VAL A 59 0.37 -18.40 14.32
C VAL A 59 -1.11 -18.27 13.96
N GLU A 60 -1.40 -17.53 12.90
CA GLU A 60 -2.78 -17.25 12.48
C GLU A 60 -2.85 -17.04 10.97
N LYS A 61 -4.00 -17.39 10.38
CA LYS A 61 -4.32 -17.12 8.98
C LYS A 61 -5.62 -16.32 8.90
N LEU A 62 -5.60 -15.23 8.14
CA LEU A 62 -6.72 -14.32 7.93
C LEU A 62 -7.05 -14.20 6.44
N PRO A 63 -8.29 -13.81 6.09
CA PRO A 63 -8.70 -13.52 4.72
C PRO A 63 -7.79 -12.51 3.99
N ASN A 64 -7.98 -12.31 2.69
CA ASN A 64 -7.28 -11.23 1.98
C ASN A 64 -7.66 -9.85 2.56
N ILE A 65 -6.84 -8.84 2.27
CA ILE A 65 -6.97 -7.47 2.81
C ILE A 65 -8.34 -6.85 2.49
N PRO A 66 -8.85 -6.89 1.24
CA PRO A 66 -10.19 -6.40 0.94
C PRO A 66 -11.30 -7.05 1.77
N THR A 67 -11.24 -8.37 2.00
CA THR A 67 -12.21 -9.09 2.83
C THR A 67 -12.08 -8.70 4.30
N GLN A 68 -10.87 -8.59 4.85
CA GLN A 68 -10.63 -8.15 6.24
C GLN A 68 -11.14 -6.73 6.53
N LEU A 69 -11.21 -5.89 5.50
CA LEU A 69 -11.65 -4.50 5.57
C LEU A 69 -13.10 -4.31 5.10
N GLU A 70 -13.80 -5.40 4.79
CA GLU A 70 -15.19 -5.39 4.33
C GLU A 70 -15.42 -4.46 3.12
N LEU A 71 -14.44 -4.37 2.20
CA LEU A 71 -14.54 -3.46 1.06
C LEU A 71 -15.70 -3.83 0.12
N GLY A 72 -16.11 -5.10 0.06
CA GLY A 72 -17.23 -5.56 -0.77
C GLY A 72 -17.13 -5.07 -2.21
N ASP A 73 -18.24 -4.56 -2.76
CA ASP A 73 -18.34 -4.07 -4.14
C ASP A 73 -17.55 -2.77 -4.41
N SER A 74 -17.05 -2.11 -3.36
CA SER A 74 -16.18 -0.93 -3.51
C SER A 74 -14.80 -1.29 -4.07
N PHE A 75 -14.39 -2.55 -3.92
CA PHE A 75 -13.15 -3.08 -4.50
C PHE A 75 -13.45 -3.93 -5.75
N GLN A 76 -12.86 -3.57 -6.88
CA GLN A 76 -12.91 -4.36 -8.11
C GLN A 76 -11.49 -4.54 -8.66
N LYS A 77 -11.01 -5.78 -8.73
CA LYS A 77 -9.61 -6.08 -9.06
C LYS A 77 -9.14 -5.45 -10.38
N GLU A 78 -10.02 -5.34 -11.38
CA GLU A 78 -9.71 -4.79 -12.70
C GLU A 78 -9.36 -3.29 -12.66
N ARG A 79 -9.87 -2.57 -11.65
CA ARG A 79 -9.66 -1.12 -11.52
C ARG A 79 -8.83 -0.75 -10.28
N ASP A 80 -8.77 -1.63 -9.28
CA ASP A 80 -8.24 -1.35 -7.93
C ASP A 80 -6.99 -2.18 -7.58
N LEU A 81 -6.44 -2.92 -8.54
CA LEU A 81 -5.19 -3.66 -8.37
C LEU A 81 -4.22 -3.39 -9.52
N ILE A 82 -3.05 -2.86 -9.18
CA ILE A 82 -1.91 -2.73 -10.09
C ILE A 82 -0.95 -3.88 -9.79
N LEU A 83 -0.76 -4.76 -10.76
CA LEU A 83 0.19 -5.87 -10.67
C LEU A 83 1.52 -5.51 -11.33
N VAL A 84 2.61 -5.66 -10.57
CA VAL A 84 3.99 -5.58 -11.08
C VAL A 84 4.59 -6.98 -11.15
N GLU A 85 5.27 -7.31 -12.24
CA GLU A 85 5.91 -8.61 -12.44
C GLU A 85 7.20 -8.70 -11.62
N ASN A 86 8.06 -7.69 -11.73
CA ASN A 86 9.27 -7.56 -10.96
C ASN A 86 9.18 -6.35 -10.02
N PRO A 87 8.84 -6.54 -8.73
CA PRO A 87 8.76 -5.43 -7.77
C PRO A 87 10.12 -4.79 -7.48
N ASP A 88 11.24 -5.39 -7.89
CA ASP A 88 12.58 -4.78 -7.75
C ASP A 88 12.97 -3.95 -8.99
N ASP A 89 12.21 -4.04 -10.09
CA ASP A 89 12.35 -3.16 -11.27
C ASP A 89 11.62 -1.83 -11.02
N LEU A 90 12.42 -0.81 -10.73
CA LEU A 90 11.93 0.53 -10.46
C LEU A 90 11.15 1.14 -11.64
N ASN A 91 11.63 0.92 -12.87
CA ASN A 91 11.03 1.48 -14.07
C ASN A 91 9.68 0.83 -14.34
N GLU A 92 9.58 -0.50 -14.21
CA GLU A 92 8.32 -1.22 -14.34
C GLU A 92 7.29 -0.70 -13.32
N CYS A 93 7.70 -0.60 -12.05
CA CYS A 93 6.82 -0.13 -10.99
C CYS A 93 6.33 1.30 -11.26
N TYR A 94 7.23 2.23 -11.58
CA TYR A 94 6.87 3.63 -11.84
C TYR A 94 5.94 3.77 -13.05
N THR A 95 6.27 3.11 -14.17
CA THR A 95 5.50 3.20 -15.42
C THR A 95 4.11 2.59 -15.31
N LYS A 96 3.88 1.65 -14.38
CA LYS A 96 2.54 1.12 -14.06
C LYS A 96 1.75 2.02 -13.10
N ILE A 97 2.40 2.69 -12.15
CA ILE A 97 1.74 3.52 -11.13
C ILE A 97 1.38 4.92 -11.66
N HIS A 98 2.36 5.62 -12.23
CA HIS A 98 2.26 7.04 -12.59
C HIS A 98 1.08 7.36 -13.53
N PRO A 99 0.85 6.61 -14.63
CA PRO A 99 -0.28 6.90 -15.53
C PRO A 99 -1.65 6.77 -14.85
N VAL A 100 -1.80 5.87 -13.87
CA VAL A 100 -3.06 5.67 -13.16
C VAL A 100 -3.36 6.88 -12.27
N ILE A 101 -2.36 7.39 -11.54
CA ILE A 101 -2.50 8.62 -10.75
C ILE A 101 -2.90 9.78 -11.66
N ARG A 102 -2.16 10.01 -12.76
CA ARG A 102 -2.44 11.09 -13.73
C ARG A 102 -3.84 11.01 -14.33
N ASN A 103 -4.27 9.80 -14.68
CA ASN A 103 -5.60 9.59 -15.26
C ASN A 103 -6.73 9.94 -14.27
N LEU A 104 -6.57 9.56 -13.00
CA LEU A 104 -7.56 9.88 -11.96
C LEU A 104 -7.62 11.39 -11.67
N GLN A 105 -6.48 12.09 -11.68
CA GLN A 105 -6.45 13.55 -11.52
C GLN A 105 -7.20 14.29 -12.64
N GLN A 106 -7.32 13.70 -13.83
CA GLN A 106 -8.02 14.31 -14.97
C GLN A 106 -9.54 14.10 -14.94
N LYS A 107 -10.04 13.06 -14.24
CA LYS A 107 -11.42 12.58 -14.39
C LYS A 107 -12.41 13.09 -13.34
N ALA A 108 -11.95 13.58 -12.19
CA ALA A 108 -12.76 14.32 -11.22
C ALA A 108 -11.88 14.98 -10.14
N ASN A 109 -12.49 15.79 -9.28
CA ASN A 109 -11.82 16.31 -8.08
C ASN A 109 -11.74 15.20 -7.01
N HIS A 110 -10.65 14.43 -7.02
CA HIS A 110 -10.31 13.40 -6.04
C HIS A 110 -9.14 13.82 -5.16
N GLU A 111 -9.21 13.53 -3.85
CA GLU A 111 -8.05 13.62 -2.98
C GLU A 111 -7.27 12.32 -3.10
N ILE A 112 -6.14 12.38 -3.80
CA ILE A 112 -5.27 11.22 -3.96
C ILE A 112 -4.22 11.24 -2.86
N MET A 113 -4.05 10.09 -2.22
CA MET A 113 -3.06 9.82 -1.18
C MET A 113 -2.25 8.60 -1.60
N ALA A 114 -0.99 8.55 -1.19
CA ALA A 114 -0.09 7.43 -1.46
C ALA A 114 0.57 6.96 -0.15
N ASP A 115 0.42 5.68 0.18
CA ASP A 115 1.05 5.05 1.33
C ASP A 115 2.06 4.00 0.85
N TYR A 116 3.33 4.20 1.19
CA TYR A 116 4.44 3.36 0.74
C TYR A 116 5.02 2.48 1.85
N THR A 117 4.22 2.21 2.89
CA THR A 117 4.60 1.43 4.08
C THR A 117 5.17 0.06 3.74
N GLY A 118 4.54 -0.63 2.79
CA GLY A 118 4.88 -2.00 2.41
C GLY A 118 5.59 -2.07 1.06
N GLY A 119 5.88 -3.30 0.63
CA GLY A 119 6.52 -3.58 -0.65
C GLY A 119 8.04 -3.70 -0.57
N THR A 120 8.65 -4.00 -1.71
CA THR A 120 10.10 -3.91 -1.86
C THR A 120 10.54 -2.44 -1.84
N LYS A 121 11.84 -2.20 -1.65
CA LYS A 121 12.37 -0.83 -1.65
C LYS A 121 12.12 -0.13 -2.99
N SER A 122 12.30 -0.85 -4.11
CA SER A 122 12.04 -0.33 -5.45
C SER A 122 10.55 -0.01 -5.64
N LEU A 123 9.64 -0.88 -5.20
CA LEU A 123 8.20 -0.64 -5.30
C LEU A 123 7.75 0.58 -4.48
N SER A 124 8.22 0.69 -3.24
CA SER A 124 7.96 1.87 -2.39
C SER A 124 8.55 3.14 -3.02
N ALA A 125 9.78 3.08 -3.54
CA ALA A 125 10.43 4.22 -4.19
C ALA A 125 9.67 4.67 -5.44
N ALA A 126 9.19 3.74 -6.27
CA ALA A 126 8.37 4.03 -7.44
C ALA A 126 7.07 4.75 -7.09
N LEU A 127 6.35 4.30 -6.04
CA LEU A 127 5.15 4.99 -5.56
C LEU A 127 5.48 6.41 -5.06
N VAL A 128 6.57 6.55 -4.29
CA VAL A 128 7.03 7.87 -3.81
C VAL A 128 7.34 8.82 -4.96
N MET A 129 8.08 8.36 -5.97
CA MET A 129 8.41 9.16 -7.16
C MET A 129 7.15 9.56 -7.93
N ALA A 130 6.28 8.59 -8.24
CA ALA A 130 5.04 8.88 -8.95
C ALA A 130 4.14 9.85 -8.18
N ALA A 131 4.09 9.74 -6.85
CA ALA A 131 3.33 10.65 -6.00
C ALA A 131 3.92 12.07 -6.00
N ILE A 132 5.24 12.22 -5.87
CA ILE A 132 5.91 13.53 -5.91
C ILE A 132 5.70 14.21 -7.27
N ASP A 133 5.90 13.48 -8.38
CA ASP A 133 5.69 14.00 -9.73
C ASP A 133 4.25 14.48 -9.97
N CYS A 134 3.30 13.87 -9.28
CA CYS A 134 1.87 14.21 -9.37
C CYS A 134 1.38 15.18 -8.26
N GLY A 135 2.24 15.61 -7.34
CA GLY A 135 1.84 16.46 -6.20
C GLY A 135 0.89 15.77 -5.20
N VAL A 136 0.98 14.44 -5.07
CA VAL A 136 0.14 13.60 -4.21
C VAL A 136 0.71 13.56 -2.79
N SER A 137 -0.17 13.57 -1.78
CA SER A 137 0.24 13.46 -0.37
C SER A 137 0.75 12.06 -0.05
N LEU A 138 1.91 11.99 0.61
CA LEU A 138 2.57 10.75 1.00
C LEU A 138 2.31 10.40 2.47
N TYR A 139 2.16 9.10 2.74
CA TYR A 139 1.95 8.52 4.06
C TYR A 139 2.84 7.30 4.27
N VAL A 140 3.18 7.02 5.52
CA VAL A 140 3.93 5.84 5.93
C VAL A 140 3.50 5.40 7.32
N ASN A 141 3.37 4.09 7.53
CA ASN A 141 3.14 3.51 8.84
C ASN A 141 4.48 3.27 9.53
N ILE A 142 4.63 3.88 10.69
CA ILE A 142 5.82 3.77 11.52
C ILE A 142 5.45 2.91 12.72
N ALA A 143 6.18 1.82 12.92
CA ALA A 143 6.12 1.08 14.17
C ALA A 143 6.63 1.97 15.30
N ALA A 144 5.88 2.10 16.39
CA ALA A 144 6.31 2.82 17.58
C ALA A 144 7.67 2.27 18.05
N ARG A 145 8.72 3.07 17.92
CA ARG A 145 10.06 2.71 18.37
C ARG A 145 10.24 3.19 19.81
N ASP A 146 9.62 2.49 20.76
CA ASP A 146 9.85 2.78 22.18
C ASP A 146 11.13 2.14 22.73
N ASN A 147 11.76 1.20 21.99
CA ASN A 147 13.10 0.70 22.31
C ASN A 147 13.81 0.03 21.12
N LEU A 148 15.13 0.23 20.99
CA LEU A 148 16.00 -0.42 19.99
C LEU A 148 16.09 -1.96 20.13
N ILE A 149 15.48 -2.52 21.19
CA ILE A 149 15.60 -3.94 21.59
C ILE A 149 14.32 -4.73 21.28
N LYS A 150 13.15 -4.07 21.13
CA LYS A 150 11.89 -4.73 20.80
C LYS A 150 10.82 -3.76 20.33
N VAL A 151 10.09 -4.13 19.28
CA VAL A 151 8.89 -3.42 18.82
C VAL A 151 7.75 -3.78 19.77
N GLU A 152 7.26 -2.83 20.57
CA GLU A 152 5.99 -2.94 21.27
C GLU A 152 4.84 -2.57 20.32
N GLN A 153 3.68 -3.20 20.50
CA GLN A 153 2.57 -3.18 19.54
C GLN A 153 1.90 -1.80 19.47
N GLY A 154 2.42 -0.94 18.63
CA GLY A 154 1.78 0.29 18.16
C GLY A 154 2.24 0.61 16.74
N GLN A 155 1.30 0.83 15.83
CA GLN A 155 1.55 1.25 14.46
C GLN A 155 0.74 2.52 14.19
N VAL A 156 1.39 3.55 13.65
CA VAL A 156 0.75 4.83 13.36
C VAL A 156 1.06 5.25 11.93
N THR A 157 0.01 5.59 11.18
CA THR A 157 0.14 6.16 9.84
C THR A 157 0.40 7.65 9.94
N GLN A 158 1.53 8.10 9.39
CA GLN A 158 1.98 9.49 9.44
C GLN A 158 2.07 10.08 8.02
N LYS A 159 1.63 11.33 7.86
CA LYS A 159 1.85 12.11 6.64
C LYS A 159 3.32 12.52 6.53
N VAL A 160 3.91 12.32 5.36
CA VAL A 160 5.31 12.63 5.07
C VAL A 160 5.44 14.08 4.66
N ASN A 161 6.45 14.76 5.22
CA ASN A 161 6.78 16.13 4.83
C ASN A 161 7.63 16.11 3.54
N THR A 162 7.05 16.60 2.45
CA THR A 162 7.71 16.74 1.15
C THR A 162 8.14 18.18 0.82
N ASN A 163 8.04 19.12 1.79
CA ASN A 163 8.57 20.47 1.64
C ASN A 163 10.09 20.47 1.88
N PHE A 164 10.83 19.99 0.89
CA PHE A 164 12.29 20.01 0.92
C PHE A 164 12.78 21.45 0.86
N ARG A 165 13.41 21.93 1.93
CA ARG A 165 14.13 23.21 1.91
C ARG A 165 15.49 22.98 1.26
N CYS A 166 15.66 23.46 0.03
CA CYS A 166 16.98 23.61 -0.56
C CYS A 166 17.61 24.87 0.05
N TYR A 167 18.73 24.70 0.76
CA TYR A 167 19.61 25.80 1.16
C TYR A 167 20.62 26.07 0.04
#